data_AF-A0A2N3DJ31-F1
#
_entry.id   AF-A0A2N3DJ31-F1
#
_cell.length_a   1.000
_cell.length_b   1.000
_cell.length_c   1.000
_cell.angle_alpha   90.00
_cell.angle_beta   90.00
_cell.angle_gamma   90.00
#
_symmetry.space_group_name_H-M   'P 1'
#
loop_
_entity.id
_entity.type
_entity.pdbx_description
1 polymer ?
#
loop_
_entity_poly.entity_id
_entity_poly.type
_entity_poly.pdbx_seq_one_letter_code
_entity_poly.pdbx_strand_id
1 'polypeptide(L)'
;MNSTTINPSEAAHFGALAADWWDPRGSSAMLHRLNPVRLAYIRERIDAHWHGDARALRPLAGKTALDVGCGAGLLAEPLARMGAEVTGVDAAPENIAAARDHAAGQGLAIRYHAGELAA
;
A
#
# COMPACT_ATOMS: atom_id res chain seq x y z
N MET A 1 -17.56 21.53 11.86
CA MET A 1 -16.10 21.51 12.09
C MET A 1 -15.60 20.17 11.59
N ASN A 2 -14.85 20.13 10.49
CA ASN A 2 -14.16 18.90 10.08
C ASN A 2 -12.94 18.76 11.00
N SER A 3 -13.08 17.95 12.05
CA SER A 3 -11.92 17.53 12.84
C SER A 3 -11.13 16.56 11.97
N THR A 4 -9.95 16.99 11.51
CA THR A 4 -8.97 16.09 10.89
C THR A 4 -8.45 15.11 11.95
N THR A 5 -8.20 13.87 11.56
CA THR A 5 -7.57 12.84 12.39
C THR A 5 -6.08 12.68 12.09
N ILE A 6 -5.60 13.28 10.99
CA ILE A 6 -4.17 13.38 10.68
C ILE A 6 -3.45 14.16 11.76
N ASN A 7 -2.41 13.55 12.35
CA ASN A 7 -1.39 14.25 13.11
C ASN A 7 -0.31 14.79 12.15
N PRO A 8 -0.14 16.12 12.01
CA PRO A 8 0.84 16.69 11.09
C PRO A 8 2.29 16.33 11.42
N SER A 9 2.65 16.14 12.69
CA SER A 9 4.03 15.81 13.07
C SER A 9 4.40 14.40 12.62
N GLU A 10 3.47 13.45 12.72
CA GLU A 10 3.67 12.07 12.27
C GLU A 10 3.75 12.00 10.75
N ALA A 11 2.85 12.70 10.05
CA ALA A 11 2.89 12.77 8.59
C ALA A 11 4.23 13.33 8.09
N ALA A 12 4.72 14.41 8.70
CA ALA A 12 6.03 14.98 8.37
C ALA A 12 7.20 14.03 8.71
N HIS A 13 7.14 13.35 9.85
CA HIS A 13 8.17 12.38 10.26
C HIS A 13 8.31 11.24 9.25
N PHE A 14 7.20 10.61 8.84
CA PHE A 14 7.24 9.53 7.85
C PHE A 14 7.53 10.04 6.44
N GLY A 15 7.04 11.23 6.07
CA GLY A 15 7.34 11.85 4.78
C GLY A 15 8.84 12.10 4.58
N ALA A 16 9.57 12.47 5.64
CA ALA A 16 11.03 12.63 5.60
C ALA A 16 11.78 11.32 5.31
N LEU A 17 11.15 10.16 5.55
CA LEU A 17 11.73 8.84 5.33
C LEU A 17 11.37 8.24 3.94
N ALA A 18 10.56 8.93 3.14
CA ALA A 18 10.00 8.42 1.89
C ALA A 18 11.06 7.99 0.85
N ALA A 19 12.17 8.72 0.75
CA ALA A 19 13.22 8.44 -0.24
C ALA A 19 13.89 7.07 -0.03
N ASP A 20 14.02 6.63 1.22
CA ASP A 20 14.66 5.36 1.57
C ASP A 20 13.64 4.21 1.73
N TRP A 21 12.35 4.46 1.46
CA TRP A 21 11.26 3.53 1.79
C TRP A 21 11.40 2.18 1.08
N TRP A 22 11.92 2.19 -0.15
CA TRP A 22 12.12 1.00 -0.97
C TRP A 22 13.52 0.39 -0.85
N ASP A 23 14.43 0.94 -0.04
CA ASP A 23 15.69 0.25 0.29
C ASP A 23 15.40 -0.87 1.31
N PRO A 24 15.63 -2.16 0.96
CA PRO A 24 15.42 -3.28 1.88
C PRO A 24 16.29 -3.24 3.15
N ARG A 25 17.31 -2.36 3.17
CA ARG A 25 18.22 -2.12 4.31
C ARG A 25 18.05 -0.73 4.93
N GLY A 26 17.13 0.08 4.41
CA GLY A 26 16.86 1.44 4.87
C GLY A 26 15.97 1.50 6.12
N SER A 27 15.41 2.69 6.37
CA SER A 27 14.55 2.98 7.53
C SER A 27 13.34 2.04 7.66
N SER A 28 12.83 1.55 6.52
CA SER A 28 11.68 0.65 6.43
C SER A 28 12.04 -0.84 6.32
N ALA A 29 13.30 -1.23 6.56
CA ALA A 29 13.76 -2.62 6.38
C ALA A 29 12.91 -3.68 7.10
N MET A 30 12.37 -3.37 8.29
CA MET A 30 11.48 -4.29 9.00
C MET A 30 10.16 -4.52 8.25
N LEU A 31 9.61 -3.48 7.62
CA LEU A 31 8.38 -3.62 6.83
C LEU A 31 8.61 -4.50 5.61
N HIS A 32 9.76 -4.39 4.94
CA HIS A 32 10.13 -5.29 3.84
C HIS A 32 10.19 -6.75 4.30
N ARG A 33 10.80 -7.03 5.45
CA ARG A 33 10.89 -8.40 6.01
C ARG A 33 9.52 -8.93 6.44
N LEU A 34 8.65 -8.07 6.97
CA LEU A 34 7.30 -8.45 7.39
C LEU A 34 6.35 -8.64 6.21
N ASN A 35 6.58 -7.95 5.08
CA ASN A 35 5.65 -7.89 3.96
C ASN A 35 5.21 -9.28 3.43
N PRO A 36 6.11 -10.25 3.22
CA PRO A 36 5.72 -11.58 2.76
C PRO A 36 4.76 -12.30 3.73
N VAL A 37 5.02 -12.19 5.04
CA VAL A 37 4.21 -12.85 6.08
C VAL A 37 2.83 -12.21 6.17
N ARG A 38 2.75 -10.87 6.23
CA ARG A 38 1.44 -10.18 6.29
C ARG A 38 0.64 -10.39 5.00
N LEU A 39 1.30 -10.41 3.84
CA LEU A 39 0.64 -10.65 2.56
C LEU A 39 0.06 -12.07 2.48
N ALA A 40 0.81 -13.07 2.96
CA ALA A 40 0.32 -14.45 3.03
C ALA A 40 -0.92 -14.57 3.93
N TYR A 41 -0.89 -13.95 5.11
CA TYR A 41 -2.05 -13.89 6.00
C TYR A 41 -3.24 -13.22 5.33
N ILE A 42 -3.07 -12.01 4.77
CA ILE A 42 -4.14 -11.29 4.07
C ILE A 42 -4.73 -12.16 2.95
N ARG A 43 -3.88 -12.80 2.15
CA ARG A 43 -4.31 -13.65 1.04
C ARG A 43 -5.17 -14.83 1.53
N GLU A 44 -4.72 -15.53 2.56
CA GLU A 44 -5.46 -16.63 3.19
C GLU A 44 -6.85 -16.18 3.64
N ARG A 45 -6.95 -15.01 4.30
CA ARG A 45 -8.23 -14.47 4.77
C ARG A 45 -9.15 -14.10 3.60
N ILE A 46 -8.62 -13.51 2.53
CA ILE A 46 -9.38 -13.20 1.31
C ILE A 46 -9.89 -14.49 0.66
N ASP A 47 -9.04 -15.52 0.52
CA ASP A 47 -9.45 -16.82 -0.05
C ASP A 47 -10.55 -17.48 0.77
N ALA A 48 -10.41 -17.51 2.10
CA ALA A 48 -11.41 -18.09 2.98
C ALA A 48 -12.76 -17.36 2.90
N HIS A 49 -12.74 -16.03 2.68
CA HIS A 49 -13.95 -15.22 2.63
C HIS A 49 -14.69 -15.31 1.27
N TRP A 50 -13.95 -15.26 0.16
CA TRP A 50 -14.54 -15.26 -1.19
C TRP A 50 -14.44 -16.60 -1.92
N HIS A 51 -13.94 -17.65 -1.26
CA HIS A 51 -13.68 -18.96 -1.86
C HIS A 51 -12.85 -18.87 -3.14
N GLY A 52 -11.80 -18.05 -3.10
CA GLY A 52 -10.92 -17.82 -4.24
C GLY A 52 -10.04 -19.04 -4.56
N ASP A 53 -9.62 -19.15 -5.82
CA ASP A 53 -8.57 -20.10 -6.21
C ASP A 53 -7.19 -19.48 -5.94
N ALA A 54 -6.54 -19.95 -4.87
CA ALA A 54 -5.20 -19.53 -4.50
C ALA A 54 -4.14 -19.83 -5.57
N ARG A 55 -4.42 -20.73 -6.52
CA ARG A 55 -3.52 -21.11 -7.61
C ARG A 55 -3.69 -20.28 -8.88
N ALA A 56 -4.74 -19.44 -8.94
CA ALA A 56 -4.96 -18.58 -10.09
C ALA A 56 -3.82 -17.56 -10.22
N LEU A 57 -3.43 -17.24 -11.46
CA LEU A 57 -2.35 -16.28 -11.75
C LEU A 57 -2.67 -14.87 -11.22
N ARG A 58 -3.94 -14.47 -11.29
CA ARG A 58 -4.45 -13.17 -10.81
C ARG A 58 -5.64 -13.42 -9.88
N PRO A 59 -5.39 -13.89 -8.65
CA PRO A 59 -6.46 -14.40 -7.80
C PRO A 59 -7.33 -13.28 -7.20
N LEU A 60 -6.91 -12.01 -7.35
CA LEU A 60 -7.68 -10.83 -6.97
C LEU A 60 -8.34 -10.12 -8.16
N ALA A 61 -8.32 -10.71 -9.36
CA ALA A 61 -8.97 -10.14 -10.53
C ALA A 61 -10.46 -9.85 -10.27
N GLY A 62 -10.92 -8.66 -10.70
CA GLY A 62 -12.29 -8.19 -10.48
C GLY A 62 -12.60 -7.73 -9.04
N LYS A 63 -11.59 -7.69 -8.16
CA LYS A 63 -11.73 -7.16 -6.79
C LYS A 63 -11.08 -5.79 -6.68
N THR A 64 -11.61 -4.97 -5.78
CA THR A 64 -11.01 -3.69 -5.39
C THR A 64 -10.33 -3.82 -4.03
N ALA A 65 -9.20 -3.15 -3.83
CA ALA A 65 -8.51 -3.08 -2.54
C ALA A 65 -8.22 -1.62 -2.14
N LEU A 66 -8.41 -1.32 -0.86
CA LEU A 66 -8.04 -0.04 -0.24
C LEU A 66 -6.94 -0.30 0.80
N ASP A 67 -5.77 0.30 0.60
CA ASP A 67 -4.64 0.26 1.54
C ASP A 67 -4.55 1.60 2.27
N VAL A 68 -4.90 1.61 3.56
CA VAL A 68 -4.99 2.82 4.39
C VAL A 68 -3.72 2.98 5.21
N GLY A 69 -3.05 4.12 5.10
CA GLY A 69 -1.67 4.28 5.58
C GLY A 69 -0.71 3.48 4.70
N CYS A 70 -0.87 3.58 3.38
CA CYS A 70 -0.15 2.73 2.42
C CYS A 70 1.36 3.00 2.38
N GLY A 71 1.83 4.12 2.96
CA GLY A 71 3.20 4.59 2.83
C GLY A 71 3.61 4.67 1.36
N ALA A 72 4.83 4.23 1.04
CA ALA A 72 5.30 4.15 -0.34
C ALA A 72 4.82 2.91 -1.12
N GLY A 73 3.78 2.19 -0.66
CA GLY A 73 3.09 1.18 -1.48
C GLY A 73 3.54 -0.28 -1.32
N LEU A 74 4.29 -0.62 -0.26
CA LEU A 74 4.83 -1.98 -0.05
C LEU A 74 3.78 -3.10 -0.08
N LEU A 75 2.56 -2.84 0.41
CA LEU A 75 1.47 -3.81 0.39
C LEU A 75 0.57 -3.63 -0.85
N ALA A 76 0.24 -2.39 -1.19
CA ALA A 76 -0.54 -2.02 -2.37
C ALA A 76 -0.01 -2.66 -3.67
N GLU A 77 1.30 -2.65 -3.90
CA GLU A 77 1.85 -3.18 -5.16
C GLU A 77 1.69 -4.69 -5.35
N PRO A 78 2.02 -5.56 -4.36
CA PRO A 78 1.68 -6.98 -4.45
C PRO A 78 0.19 -7.24 -4.70
N LEU A 79 -0.72 -6.46 -4.08
CA LEU A 79 -2.16 -6.59 -4.32
C LEU A 79 -2.53 -6.28 -5.78
N ALA A 80 -1.92 -5.23 -6.36
CA ALA A 80 -2.10 -4.87 -7.76
C ALA A 80 -1.53 -5.94 -8.71
N ARG A 81 -0.35 -6.48 -8.41
CA ARG A 81 0.26 -7.60 -9.16
C ARG A 81 -0.65 -8.85 -9.16
N MET A 82 -1.35 -9.12 -8.05
CA MET A 82 -2.35 -10.20 -7.97
C MET A 82 -3.67 -9.90 -8.67
N GLY A 83 -3.82 -8.71 -9.25
CA GLY A 83 -4.93 -8.34 -10.12
C GLY A 83 -6.03 -7.50 -9.49
N ALA A 84 -5.88 -7.05 -8.24
CA ALA A 84 -6.82 -6.12 -7.64
C ALA A 84 -6.73 -4.74 -8.30
N GLU A 85 -7.85 -4.03 -8.36
CA GLU A 85 -7.87 -2.58 -8.55
C GLU A 85 -7.56 -1.90 -7.22
N VAL A 86 -6.36 -1.35 -7.08
CA VAL A 86 -5.86 -0.84 -5.80
C VAL A 86 -5.98 0.67 -5.72
N THR A 87 -6.49 1.13 -4.58
CA THR A 87 -6.38 2.51 -4.12
C THR A 87 -5.54 2.53 -2.84
N GLY A 88 -4.49 3.34 -2.80
CA GLY A 88 -3.69 3.59 -1.59
C GLY A 88 -3.92 5.01 -1.07
N VAL A 89 -4.03 5.17 0.24
CA VAL A 89 -4.18 6.48 0.89
C VAL A 89 -3.14 6.61 1.99
N ASP A 90 -2.46 7.75 2.05
CA ASP A 90 -1.50 8.07 3.10
C ASP A 90 -1.55 9.55 3.44
N ALA A 91 -1.28 9.90 4.70
CA ALA A 91 -1.31 11.28 5.16
C ALA A 91 -0.10 12.09 4.66
N ALA A 92 1.03 11.43 4.35
CA ALA A 92 2.25 12.10 3.92
C ALA A 92 2.30 12.19 2.37
N PRO A 93 2.26 13.40 1.78
CA PRO A 93 2.37 13.58 0.33
C PRO A 93 3.66 13.01 -0.26
N GLU A 94 4.77 13.05 0.48
CA GLU A 94 6.07 12.53 0.07
C GLU A 94 6.05 11.00 -0.09
N ASN A 95 5.38 10.29 0.83
CA ASN A 95 5.17 8.84 0.71
C ASN A 95 4.37 8.51 -0.54
N ILE A 96 3.31 9.29 -0.81
CA ILE A 96 2.46 9.09 -1.99
C ILE A 96 3.22 9.38 -3.29
N ALA A 97 4.08 10.39 -3.32
CA ALA A 97 4.95 10.63 -4.46
C ALA A 97 5.90 9.44 -4.70
N ALA A 98 6.57 8.94 -3.66
CA ALA A 98 7.43 7.77 -3.74
C ALA A 98 6.67 6.50 -4.19
N ALA A 99 5.43 6.31 -3.70
CA ALA A 99 4.57 5.20 -4.11
C ALA A 99 4.23 5.25 -5.60
N ARG A 100 3.86 6.43 -6.11
CA ARG A 100 3.53 6.65 -7.52
C ARG A 100 4.74 6.41 -8.42
N ASP A 101 5.90 6.94 -8.04
CA ASP A 101 7.13 6.80 -8.82
C ASP A 101 7.58 5.33 -8.88
N HIS A 102 7.55 4.62 -7.75
CA HIS A 102 7.91 3.22 -7.71
C HIS A 102 6.90 2.37 -8.51
N ALA A 103 5.60 2.54 -8.31
CA ALA A 103 4.57 1.83 -9.05
C ALA A 103 4.65 2.08 -10.57
N ALA A 104 4.92 3.32 -10.99
CA ALA A 104 5.12 3.68 -12.40
C ALA A 104 6.35 2.95 -12.99
N GLY A 105 7.47 2.91 -12.26
CA GLY A 105 8.66 2.16 -12.65
C GLY A 105 8.42 0.64 -12.77
N GLN A 106 7.40 0.12 -12.09
CA GLN A 106 6.96 -1.28 -12.15
C GLN A 106 5.84 -1.54 -13.17
N GLY A 107 5.33 -0.50 -13.84
CA GLY A 107 4.18 -0.61 -14.75
C GLY A 107 2.86 -0.95 -14.05
N LEU A 108 2.71 -0.61 -12.77
CA LEU A 108 1.52 -0.90 -11.97
C LEU A 108 0.55 0.29 -11.98
N ALA A 109 -0.70 0.04 -12.35
CA ALA A 109 -1.77 1.03 -12.28
C ALA A 109 -2.42 1.01 -10.88
N ILE A 110 -1.97 1.92 -10.01
CA ILE A 110 -2.49 2.07 -8.63
C ILE A 110 -2.93 3.52 -8.40
N ARG A 111 -4.12 3.72 -7.83
CA ARG A 111 -4.62 5.05 -7.47
C ARG A 111 -4.09 5.44 -6.10
N TYR A 112 -3.14 6.37 -6.02
CA TYR A 112 -2.65 6.88 -4.75
C TYR A 112 -3.21 8.26 -4.43
N HIS A 113 -3.67 8.47 -3.19
CA HIS A 113 -4.19 9.76 -2.71
C HIS A 113 -3.45 10.18 -1.43
N ALA A 114 -3.01 11.45 -1.40
CA ALA A 114 -2.47 12.05 -0.19
C ALA A 114 -3.63 12.69 0.59
N GLY A 115 -3.86 12.28 1.83
CA GLY A 115 -4.90 12.86 2.69
C GLY A 115 -5.65 11.84 3.55
N GLU A 116 -6.88 12.22 3.89
CA GLU A 116 -7.83 11.46 4.72
C GLU A 116 -8.72 10.55 3.87
N LEU A 117 -9.38 9.57 4.50
CA LEU A 117 -10.36 8.71 3.83
C LEU A 117 -11.68 9.42 3.51
N ALA A 118 -11.99 10.51 4.20
CA ALA A 118 -13.27 11.22 4.12
C ALA A 118 -13.23 12.49 3.27
N ALA A 119 -12.13 12.73 2.55
CA ALA A 119 -11.88 13.96 1.79
C ALA A 119 -12.15 13.79 0.28
#